data_AF-A0A0F5PBK6-F1
#
_entry.id   AF-A0A0F5PBK6-F1
#
_cell.length_a   1.000
_cell.length_b   1.000
_cell.length_c   1.000
_cell.angle_alpha   90.00
_cell.angle_beta   90.00
_cell.angle_gamma   90.00
#
_symmetry.space_group_name_H-M   'P 1'
#
loop_
_entity.id
_entity.type
_entity.pdbx_description
1 polymer ?
#
loop_
_entity_poly.entity_id
_entity_poly.type
_entity_poly.pdbx_seq_one_letter_code
_entity_poly.pdbx_strand_id
1 'polypeptide(L)'
;MAAFEDDQDDTELNLDTPIDDEDQDDEQNPDVNDSADEPDDEDDTPIIGFGDDIETEALSDSDLVKHLRKQLREARKTPAQAANDAEIVIPELGPEPTLESCDYDEARLQRELRAHVAKEAEIERLTAQASQKKESAKAQWQATWDDFATKRDALRVKDFEDAETTVLTTLTKEQQLIIVGGCENSAAMLYALGKSPTKLNEIAAVKDPLKFAVALGKLEKDLKVQRRKPPTPDTPARGSAPMSQGAVDKKLEQLEKEADKTGDRSKVIAYNREKRAKKAA
;
A
#
# COMPACT_ATOMS: atom_id res chain seq x y z
N MET A 1 61.90 -0.96 -47.79
CA MET A 1 61.88 0.08 -46.72
C MET A 1 60.42 0.38 -46.46
N ALA A 2 59.83 0.20 -45.29
CA ALA A 2 60.27 -0.19 -43.95
C ALA A 2 59.03 -0.87 -43.31
N ALA A 3 59.16 -2.06 -42.74
CA ALA A 3 59.44 -2.35 -41.33
C ALA A 3 58.15 -2.73 -40.59
N PHE A 4 58.12 -4.01 -40.27
CA PHE A 4 57.19 -4.76 -39.42
C PHE A 4 57.78 -4.70 -38.01
N GLU A 5 56.97 -4.36 -37.00
CA GLU A 5 57.35 -4.55 -35.60
C GLU A 5 56.08 -4.92 -34.81
N ASP A 6 56.21 -6.06 -34.11
CA ASP A 6 55.28 -6.71 -33.19
C ASP A 6 54.78 -5.75 -32.09
N ASP A 7 53.56 -5.98 -31.61
CA ASP A 7 53.34 -6.03 -30.15
C ASP A 7 52.14 -6.94 -29.84
N GLN A 8 52.39 -7.85 -28.92
CA GLN A 8 51.54 -8.99 -28.54
C GLN A 8 50.44 -8.59 -27.56
N ASP A 9 49.38 -9.41 -27.59
CA ASP A 9 48.35 -9.56 -26.57
C ASP A 9 48.90 -9.67 -25.13
N ASP A 10 48.19 -9.08 -24.17
CA ASP A 10 47.79 -9.71 -22.89
C ASP A 10 47.32 -8.64 -21.88
N THR A 11 46.01 -8.43 -21.79
CA THR A 11 45.41 -7.79 -20.60
C THR A 11 44.28 -8.66 -20.08
N GLU A 12 44.64 -9.61 -19.21
CA GLU A 12 43.73 -10.27 -18.28
C GLU A 12 43.12 -9.21 -17.34
N LEU A 13 41.79 -9.11 -17.35
CA LEU A 13 41.03 -8.20 -16.50
C LEU A 13 40.67 -8.93 -15.21
N ASN A 14 41.61 -8.97 -14.27
CA ASN A 14 41.42 -9.53 -12.94
C ASN A 14 40.96 -8.41 -12.00
N LEU A 15 39.65 -8.35 -11.73
CA LEU A 15 39.01 -7.32 -10.89
C LEU A 15 38.74 -7.91 -9.49
N ASP A 16 39.78 -8.00 -8.68
CA ASP A 16 39.67 -8.23 -7.23
C ASP A 16 39.86 -6.87 -6.54
N THR A 17 38.77 -6.31 -6.01
CA THR A 17 38.81 -5.12 -5.13
C THR A 17 38.64 -5.56 -3.67
N PRO A 18 39.67 -5.42 -2.83
CA PRO A 18 39.49 -5.35 -1.38
C PRO A 18 39.06 -3.93 -1.01
N ILE A 19 37.91 -3.79 -0.34
CA ILE A 19 37.55 -2.56 0.37
C ILE A 19 38.02 -2.78 1.80
N ASP A 20 39.07 -2.05 2.18
CA ASP A 20 39.61 -1.98 3.53
C ASP A 20 39.20 -0.64 4.16
N ASP A 21 38.99 -0.71 5.46
CA ASP A 21 38.36 0.25 6.35
C ASP A 21 39.07 1.62 6.43
N GLU A 22 38.30 2.70 6.44
CA GLU A 22 38.74 3.98 7.00
C GLU A 22 37.83 4.38 8.16
N ASP A 23 38.43 4.32 9.36
CA ASP A 23 37.96 4.86 10.63
C ASP A 23 37.64 6.37 10.55
N GLN A 24 36.50 6.77 11.12
CA GLN A 24 36.29 8.14 11.59
C GLN A 24 35.68 8.11 12.99
N ASP A 25 36.55 8.20 14.00
CA ASP A 25 36.23 8.81 15.28
C ASP A 25 36.43 10.33 15.14
N ASP A 26 35.40 11.12 15.44
CA ASP A 26 35.61 12.34 16.22
C ASP A 26 34.33 12.74 16.96
N GLU A 27 34.49 12.84 18.28
CA GLU A 27 33.48 13.26 19.24
C GLU A 27 33.09 14.73 19.06
N GLN A 28 31.78 15.02 19.12
CA GLN A 28 31.32 16.23 19.80
C GLN A 28 29.83 16.15 20.16
N ASN A 29 29.59 16.08 21.47
CA ASN A 29 28.31 16.33 22.11
C ASN A 29 28.07 17.86 22.14
N PRO A 30 26.84 18.33 21.93
CA PRO A 30 26.23 19.05 23.04
C PRO A 30 24.77 18.68 23.29
N ASP A 31 24.53 18.42 24.57
CA ASP A 31 23.30 18.60 25.34
C ASP A 31 22.41 19.74 24.79
N VAL A 32 21.24 19.36 24.26
CA VAL A 32 20.06 20.22 24.22
C VAL A 32 18.84 19.38 24.59
N ASN A 33 18.53 19.43 25.87
CA ASN A 33 17.20 19.20 26.42
C ASN A 33 16.16 20.04 25.65
N ASP A 34 15.33 19.39 24.84
CA ASP A 34 14.07 19.95 24.35
C ASP A 34 12.95 18.92 24.62
N SER A 35 12.32 19.07 25.80
CA SER A 35 10.96 18.58 26.03
C SER A 35 10.03 19.29 25.05
N ALA A 36 9.93 18.76 23.84
CA ALA A 36 8.81 19.02 22.96
C ALA A 36 7.63 18.15 23.45
N ASP A 37 6.73 18.81 24.17
CA ASP A 37 5.36 18.38 24.43
C ASP A 37 4.68 18.15 23.07
N GLU A 38 4.74 16.91 22.56
CA GLU A 38 3.95 16.49 21.40
C GLU A 38 2.48 16.41 21.84
N PRO A 39 1.55 17.13 21.19
CA PRO A 39 0.14 16.85 21.40
C PRO A 39 -0.15 15.44 20.86
N ASP A 40 -0.58 14.56 21.77
CA ASP A 40 -1.22 13.28 21.47
C ASP A 40 -2.42 13.52 20.51
N ASP A 41 -2.18 13.39 19.21
CA ASP A 41 -3.23 13.17 18.21
C ASP A 41 -3.61 11.66 18.21
N GLU A 42 -3.92 11.11 19.39
CA GLU A 42 -4.20 9.67 19.62
C GLU A 42 -5.51 9.16 18.96
N ASP A 43 -6.35 10.06 18.43
CA ASP A 43 -7.73 9.70 18.04
C ASP A 43 -7.98 9.50 16.53
N ASP A 44 -6.96 9.66 15.68
CA ASP A 44 -7.12 9.61 14.22
C ASP A 44 -6.84 8.23 13.58
N THR A 45 -6.93 7.16 14.37
CA THR A 45 -6.82 5.79 13.82
C THR A 45 -8.10 5.42 13.04
N PRO A 46 -8.00 5.07 11.75
CA PRO A 46 -9.16 4.61 10.98
C PRO A 46 -9.65 3.25 11.53
N ILE A 47 -10.95 3.14 11.80
CA ILE A 47 -11.56 1.85 12.11
C ILE A 47 -11.76 1.14 10.78
N ILE A 48 -11.03 0.05 10.62
CA ILE A 48 -11.11 -0.82 9.46
C ILE A 48 -11.57 -2.18 9.98
N GLY A 49 -12.71 -2.63 9.46
CA GLY A 49 -13.29 -3.90 9.83
C GLY A 49 -14.29 -4.35 8.79
N PHE A 50 -14.53 -5.65 8.76
CA PHE A 50 -15.67 -6.22 8.03
C PHE A 50 -16.92 -6.05 8.90
N GLY A 51 -18.08 -5.92 8.27
CA GLY A 51 -19.32 -5.48 8.93
C GLY A 51 -19.88 -6.37 10.05
N ASP A 52 -19.24 -7.50 10.37
CA ASP A 52 -19.62 -8.45 11.42
C ASP A 52 -18.33 -9.06 12.04
N ASP A 53 -18.35 -9.31 13.35
CA ASP A 53 -17.43 -10.13 14.15
C ASP A 53 -16.33 -9.43 14.98
N ILE A 54 -16.70 -9.14 16.24
CA ILE A 54 -15.82 -9.17 17.40
C ILE A 54 -16.28 -10.36 18.24
N GLU A 55 -15.51 -11.44 18.29
CA GLU A 55 -15.30 -12.30 19.47
C GLU A 55 -14.45 -13.54 19.10
N THR A 56 -13.53 -13.86 20.01
CA THR A 56 -12.46 -14.86 19.91
C THR A 56 -12.85 -16.15 20.61
N GLU A 57 -12.43 -17.32 20.10
CA GLU A 57 -12.10 -18.47 20.95
C GLU A 57 -10.95 -19.31 20.36
N ALA A 58 -10.08 -19.77 21.26
CA ALA A 58 -8.84 -20.48 20.99
C ALA A 58 -9.06 -22.00 20.98
N LEU A 59 -8.47 -22.70 19.99
CA LEU A 59 -8.37 -24.15 20.00
C LEU A 59 -6.91 -24.59 19.85
N SER A 60 -6.51 -25.51 20.73
CA SER A 60 -5.15 -25.98 20.98
C SER A 60 -4.66 -27.03 19.98
N ASP A 61 -3.38 -26.91 19.63
CA ASP A 61 -2.61 -27.74 18.70
C ASP A 61 -1.83 -28.89 19.36
N SER A 62 -1.61 -30.00 18.63
CA SER A 62 -0.32 -30.73 18.66
C SER A 62 -0.13 -31.75 17.53
N ASP A 63 -1.19 -32.40 17.05
CA ASP A 63 -1.05 -33.48 16.04
C ASP A 63 -1.38 -33.03 14.62
N LEU A 64 -2.32 -32.09 14.46
CA LEU A 64 -2.63 -31.49 13.17
C LEU A 64 -1.42 -30.70 12.62
N VAL A 65 -0.73 -29.94 13.48
CA VAL A 65 0.47 -29.17 13.12
C VAL A 65 1.60 -30.04 12.64
N LYS A 66 1.81 -31.22 13.23
CA LYS A 66 2.86 -32.15 12.80
C LYS A 66 2.54 -32.74 11.42
N HIS A 67 1.27 -33.04 11.17
CA HIS A 67 0.81 -33.47 9.85
C HIS A 67 0.93 -32.33 8.81
N LEU A 68 0.58 -31.11 9.20
CA LEU A 68 0.73 -29.90 8.37
C LEU A 68 2.20 -29.60 8.05
N ARG A 69 3.11 -29.71 9.02
CA ARG A 69 4.56 -29.56 8.81
C ARG A 69 5.10 -30.63 7.85
N LYS A 70 4.58 -31.86 7.92
CA LYS A 70 4.97 -32.94 7.01
C LYS A 70 4.46 -32.68 5.59
N GLN A 71 3.19 -32.31 5.44
CA GLN A 71 2.60 -31.95 4.15
C GLN A 71 3.26 -30.70 3.53
N LEU A 72 3.62 -29.69 4.34
CA LEU A 72 4.36 -28.51 3.88
C LEU A 72 5.80 -28.85 3.45
N ARG A 73 6.43 -29.86 4.05
CA ARG A 73 7.76 -30.34 3.66
C ARG A 73 7.73 -31.14 2.36
N GLU A 74 6.63 -31.85 2.12
CA GLU A 74 6.37 -32.58 0.88
C GLU A 74 5.96 -31.64 -0.26
N ALA A 75 5.07 -30.67 0.02
CA ALA A 75 4.62 -29.65 -0.94
C ALA A 75 5.69 -28.60 -1.27
N ARG A 76 6.74 -28.42 -0.46
CA ARG A 76 7.94 -27.63 -0.83
C ARG A 76 8.93 -28.40 -1.71
N LYS A 77 8.80 -29.73 -1.77
CA LYS A 77 9.67 -30.59 -2.60
C LYS A 77 9.17 -30.71 -4.04
N THR A 78 7.88 -30.48 -4.30
CA THR A 78 7.24 -30.59 -5.61
C THR A 78 7.32 -29.35 -6.54
N PRO A 79 7.36 -28.08 -6.07
CA PRO A 79 7.42 -26.92 -6.96
C PRO A 79 8.79 -26.74 -7.63
N ALA A 80 9.83 -27.41 -7.14
CA ALA A 80 11.14 -27.48 -7.81
C ALA A 80 11.11 -28.19 -9.17
N GLN A 81 9.98 -28.84 -9.53
CA GLN A 81 9.81 -29.55 -10.80
C GLN A 81 8.73 -28.97 -11.72
N ALA A 82 7.99 -27.94 -11.30
CA ALA A 82 6.93 -27.31 -12.09
C ALA A 82 7.26 -25.89 -12.57
N ALA A 83 8.45 -25.37 -12.28
CA ALA A 83 8.91 -24.04 -12.71
C ALA A 83 9.62 -24.07 -14.09
N ASN A 84 9.19 -24.93 -15.00
CA ASN A 84 9.67 -24.97 -16.40
C ASN A 84 8.52 -24.65 -17.35
N ASP A 85 7.78 -23.58 -17.10
CA ASP A 85 6.66 -23.21 -17.96
C ASP A 85 6.80 -21.77 -18.48
N ALA A 86 6.87 -21.72 -19.81
CA ALA A 86 6.97 -20.56 -20.70
C ALA A 86 8.32 -19.84 -20.78
N GLU A 87 9.41 -20.61 -20.93
CA GLU A 87 10.61 -20.07 -21.57
C GLU A 87 10.32 -19.85 -23.06
N ILE A 88 10.40 -18.60 -23.51
CA ILE A 88 10.40 -18.29 -24.94
C ILE A 88 11.66 -18.96 -25.50
N VAL A 89 11.49 -20.06 -26.23
CA VAL A 89 12.58 -20.78 -26.87
C VAL A 89 13.19 -19.85 -27.92
N ILE A 90 14.27 -19.16 -27.54
CA ILE A 90 15.07 -18.37 -28.46
C ILE A 90 15.83 -19.38 -29.33
N PRO A 91 15.63 -19.36 -30.66
CA PRO A 91 16.37 -20.27 -31.54
C PRO A 91 17.88 -20.03 -31.40
N GLU A 92 18.66 -21.09 -31.25
CA GLU A 92 20.12 -20.98 -31.20
C GLU A 92 20.65 -20.55 -32.56
N LEU A 93 21.51 -19.53 -32.55
CA LEU A 93 22.19 -19.06 -33.74
C LEU A 93 23.26 -20.09 -34.12
N GLY A 94 23.05 -20.80 -35.24
CA GLY A 94 24.03 -21.74 -35.77
C GLY A 94 25.35 -21.05 -36.19
N PRO A 95 26.42 -21.83 -36.42
CA PRO A 95 27.73 -21.28 -36.78
C PRO A 95 27.66 -20.44 -38.06
N GLU A 96 28.49 -19.40 -38.14
CA GLU A 96 28.59 -18.56 -39.33
C GLU A 96 28.99 -19.40 -40.56
N PRO A 97 28.36 -19.16 -41.73
CA PRO A 97 28.71 -19.86 -42.95
C PRO A 97 30.11 -19.43 -43.43
N THR A 98 31.02 -20.39 -43.61
CA THR A 98 32.38 -20.14 -44.11
C THR A 98 32.52 -20.54 -45.58
N LEU A 99 33.57 -20.07 -46.26
CA LEU A 99 33.79 -20.41 -47.67
C LEU A 99 33.98 -21.92 -47.90
N GLU A 100 34.55 -22.61 -46.91
CA GLU A 100 34.73 -24.07 -46.91
C GLU A 100 33.40 -24.82 -46.76
N SER A 101 32.43 -24.28 -46.01
CA SER A 101 31.11 -24.90 -45.86
C SER A 101 30.23 -24.75 -47.11
N CYS A 102 30.58 -23.83 -48.01
CA CYS A 102 29.86 -23.51 -49.23
C CYS A 102 30.52 -24.08 -50.51
N ASP A 103 31.43 -25.07 -50.38
CA ASP A 103 32.14 -25.69 -51.51
C ASP A 103 32.97 -24.68 -52.35
N TYR A 104 33.47 -23.60 -51.74
CA TYR A 104 34.17 -22.49 -52.41
C TYR A 104 33.34 -21.72 -53.47
N ASP A 105 32.00 -21.82 -53.45
CA ASP A 105 31.12 -21.02 -54.30
C ASP A 105 30.80 -19.66 -53.65
N GLU A 106 31.35 -18.58 -54.21
CA GLU A 106 31.13 -17.21 -53.75
C GLU A 106 29.65 -16.77 -53.74
N ALA A 107 28.87 -17.20 -54.74
CA ALA A 107 27.46 -16.83 -54.86
C ALA A 107 26.58 -17.62 -53.88
N ARG A 108 27.00 -18.82 -53.48
CA ARG A 108 26.36 -19.58 -52.40
C ARG A 108 26.69 -18.99 -51.03
N LEU A 109 27.96 -18.65 -50.78
CA LEU A 109 28.39 -18.01 -49.54
C LEU A 109 27.62 -16.71 -49.26
N GLN A 110 27.49 -15.83 -50.27
CA GLN A 110 26.74 -14.58 -50.11
C GLN A 110 25.26 -14.79 -49.75
N ARG A 111 24.63 -15.86 -50.26
CA ARG A 111 23.23 -16.19 -49.95
C ARG A 111 23.09 -16.74 -48.54
N GLU A 112 23.99 -17.63 -48.13
CA GLU A 112 23.99 -18.20 -46.79
C GLU A 112 24.31 -17.13 -45.74
N LEU A 113 25.23 -16.20 -46.02
CA LEU A 113 25.53 -15.07 -45.13
C LEU A 113 24.31 -14.14 -44.94
N ARG A 114 23.60 -13.79 -46.03
CA ARG A 114 22.35 -13.01 -45.92
C ARG A 114 21.28 -13.75 -45.13
N ALA A 115 21.18 -15.07 -45.30
CA ALA A 115 20.23 -15.88 -44.54
C ALA A 115 20.60 -15.99 -43.06
N HIS A 116 21.89 -15.97 -42.74
CA HIS A 116 22.41 -15.97 -41.37
C HIS A 116 22.10 -14.65 -40.67
N VAL A 117 22.45 -13.50 -41.28
CA VAL A 117 22.10 -12.16 -40.75
C VAL A 117 20.59 -11.97 -40.59
N ALA A 118 19.78 -12.49 -41.52
CA ALA A 118 18.32 -12.44 -41.39
C ALA A 118 17.80 -13.26 -40.19
N LYS A 119 18.45 -14.38 -39.87
CA LYS A 119 18.12 -15.18 -38.67
C LYS A 119 18.58 -14.47 -37.40
N GLU A 120 19.76 -13.85 -37.40
CA GLU A 120 20.24 -13.03 -36.27
C GLU A 120 19.26 -11.90 -35.93
N ALA A 121 18.81 -11.15 -36.94
CA ALA A 121 17.87 -10.05 -36.75
C ALA A 121 16.51 -10.54 -36.18
N GLU A 122 16.03 -11.72 -36.61
CA GLU A 122 14.81 -12.30 -36.04
C GLU A 122 15.01 -12.77 -34.60
N ILE A 123 16.16 -13.40 -34.30
CA ILE A 123 16.53 -13.80 -32.94
C ILE A 123 16.63 -12.57 -32.03
N GLU A 124 17.33 -11.52 -32.46
CA GLU A 124 17.45 -10.26 -31.72
C GLU A 124 16.08 -9.59 -31.50
N ARG A 125 15.20 -9.59 -32.50
CA ARG A 125 13.83 -9.06 -32.34
C ARG A 125 13.04 -9.86 -31.31
N LEU A 126 13.15 -11.19 -31.32
CA LEU A 126 12.48 -12.06 -30.35
C LEU A 126 13.07 -11.90 -28.94
N THR A 127 14.40 -11.80 -28.82
CA THR A 127 15.06 -11.57 -27.52
C THR A 127 14.73 -10.19 -26.97
N ALA A 128 14.72 -9.14 -27.80
CA ALA A 128 14.33 -7.79 -27.41
C ALA A 128 12.85 -7.72 -26.98
N GLN A 129 11.95 -8.40 -27.69
CA GLN A 129 10.55 -8.48 -27.28
C GLN A 129 10.40 -9.27 -25.97
N ALA A 130 11.16 -10.35 -25.79
CA ALA A 130 11.15 -11.13 -24.56
C ALA A 130 11.71 -10.34 -23.36
N SER A 131 12.82 -9.62 -23.54
CA SER A 131 13.42 -8.78 -22.50
C SER A 131 12.49 -7.62 -22.14
N GLN A 132 11.90 -6.94 -23.12
CA GLN A 132 10.94 -5.85 -22.87
C GLN A 132 9.70 -6.35 -22.10
N LYS A 133 9.17 -7.53 -22.43
CA LYS A 133 8.06 -8.14 -21.67
C LYS A 133 8.46 -8.48 -20.23
N LYS A 134 9.67 -9.02 -20.02
CA LYS A 134 10.19 -9.32 -18.67
C LYS A 134 10.42 -8.04 -17.85
N GLU A 135 11.00 -7.02 -18.47
CA GLU A 135 11.28 -5.74 -17.81
C GLU A 135 10.00 -4.97 -17.48
N SER A 136 9.05 -4.89 -18.42
CA SER A 136 7.75 -4.28 -18.15
C SER A 136 6.96 -5.02 -17.07
N ALA A 137 7.01 -6.36 -17.06
CA ALA A 137 6.40 -7.14 -15.97
C ALA A 137 7.10 -6.88 -14.62
N LYS A 138 8.44 -6.81 -14.59
CA LYS A 138 9.20 -6.47 -13.38
C LYS A 138 8.88 -5.05 -12.90
N ALA A 139 8.77 -4.08 -13.81
CA ALA A 139 8.46 -2.70 -13.47
C ALA A 139 7.02 -2.56 -12.95
N GLN A 140 6.05 -3.24 -13.57
CA GLN A 140 4.68 -3.30 -13.06
C GLN A 140 4.63 -3.95 -11.68
N TRP A 141 5.38 -5.02 -11.48
CA TRP A 141 5.48 -5.68 -10.19
C TRP A 141 6.08 -4.76 -9.12
N GLN A 142 7.18 -4.06 -9.43
CA GLN A 142 7.78 -3.10 -8.50
C GLN A 142 6.79 -1.99 -8.15
N ALA A 143 6.08 -1.45 -9.14
CA ALA A 143 5.07 -0.42 -8.93
C ALA A 143 3.94 -0.89 -8.00
N THR A 144 3.52 -2.17 -8.05
CA THR A 144 2.52 -2.70 -7.11
C THR A 144 3.03 -2.73 -5.66
N TRP A 145 4.31 -3.00 -5.43
CA TRP A 145 4.91 -2.97 -4.09
C TRP A 145 5.09 -1.54 -3.58
N ASP A 146 5.49 -0.62 -4.45
CA ASP A 146 5.64 0.79 -4.09
C ASP A 146 4.28 1.43 -3.74
N ASP A 147 3.23 1.09 -4.50
CA ASP A 147 1.85 1.48 -4.21
C ASP A 147 1.34 0.89 -2.89
N PHE A 148 1.64 -0.39 -2.61
CA PHE A 148 1.34 -1.01 -1.32
C PHE A 148 2.05 -0.29 -0.17
N ALA A 149 3.34 -0.01 -0.30
CA ALA A 149 4.12 0.72 0.72
C ALA A 149 3.51 2.11 0.98
N THR A 150 3.15 2.83 -0.08
CA THR A 150 2.48 4.13 0.01
C THR A 150 1.14 4.03 0.75
N LYS A 151 0.32 3.01 0.44
CA LYS A 151 -0.97 2.78 1.11
C LYS A 151 -0.84 2.35 2.57
N ARG A 152 0.18 1.57 2.89
CA ARG A 152 0.53 1.22 4.27
C ARG A 152 0.87 2.47 5.07
N ASP A 153 1.77 3.29 4.53
CA ASP A 153 2.23 4.50 5.20
C ASP A 153 1.11 5.55 5.32
N ALA A 154 0.20 5.61 4.35
CA ALA A 154 -0.99 6.46 4.40
C ALA A 154 -1.99 6.06 5.51
N LEU A 155 -2.01 4.78 5.91
CA LEU A 155 -2.95 4.27 6.90
C LEU A 155 -2.55 4.64 8.34
N ARG A 156 -1.24 4.78 8.61
CA ARG A 156 -0.64 5.21 9.90
C ARG A 156 -1.23 4.51 11.14
N VAL A 157 -1.56 3.22 11.04
CA VAL A 157 -2.09 2.45 12.17
C VAL A 157 -0.93 1.83 12.96
N LYS A 158 -0.92 2.06 14.27
CA LYS A 158 0.13 1.58 15.20
C LYS A 158 0.29 0.05 15.20
N ASP A 159 -0.81 -0.68 15.11
CA ASP A 159 -0.83 -2.15 15.19
C ASP A 159 -0.75 -2.83 13.80
N PHE A 160 -0.24 -2.12 12.77
CA PHE A 160 -0.20 -2.66 11.42
C PHE A 160 0.72 -3.89 11.32
N GLU A 161 1.91 -3.83 11.92
CA GLU A 161 2.91 -4.92 11.87
C GLU A 161 2.41 -6.21 12.53
N ASP A 162 1.64 -6.09 13.62
CA ASP A 162 1.02 -7.24 14.31
C ASP A 162 -0.06 -7.90 13.45
N ALA A 163 -0.91 -7.09 12.81
CA ALA A 163 -1.94 -7.56 11.89
C ALA A 163 -1.31 -8.22 10.66
N GLU A 164 -0.25 -7.62 10.10
CA GLU A 164 0.51 -8.19 8.99
C GLU A 164 1.13 -9.53 9.37
N THR A 165 1.79 -9.62 10.53
CA THR A 165 2.40 -10.87 11.02
C THR A 165 1.38 -11.99 11.16
N THR A 166 0.17 -11.68 11.64
CA THR A 166 -0.93 -12.64 11.74
C THR A 166 -1.36 -13.16 10.35
N VAL A 167 -1.41 -12.31 9.34
CA VAL A 167 -1.72 -12.70 7.96
C VAL A 167 -0.56 -13.48 7.33
N LEU A 168 0.68 -13.06 7.56
CA LEU A 168 1.88 -13.72 7.01
C LEU A 168 2.09 -15.13 7.55
N THR A 169 1.67 -15.38 8.79
CA THR A 169 1.78 -16.70 9.44
C THR A 169 0.67 -17.66 9.04
N THR A 170 -0.52 -17.15 8.72
CA THR A 170 -1.71 -17.95 8.35
C THR A 170 -1.80 -18.22 6.85
N LEU A 171 -1.53 -17.21 6.01
CA LEU A 171 -1.59 -17.34 4.55
C LEU A 171 -0.30 -17.86 3.95
N THR A 172 -0.42 -18.53 2.82
CA THR A 172 0.73 -18.93 2.01
C THR A 172 1.31 -17.75 1.25
N LYS A 173 2.58 -17.85 0.84
CA LYS A 173 3.26 -16.81 0.04
C LYS A 173 2.47 -16.44 -1.23
N GLU A 174 1.93 -17.43 -1.93
CA GLU A 174 1.14 -17.20 -3.15
C GLU A 174 -0.13 -16.39 -2.86
N GLN A 175 -0.83 -16.70 -1.77
CA GLN A 175 -2.00 -15.94 -1.32
C GLN A 175 -1.65 -14.51 -0.93
N GLN A 176 -0.52 -14.31 -0.24
CA GLN A 176 -0.01 -12.97 0.11
C GLN A 176 0.29 -12.14 -1.15
N LEU A 177 0.91 -12.75 -2.16
CA LEU A 177 1.19 -12.09 -3.44
C LEU A 177 -0.09 -11.67 -4.17
N ILE A 178 -1.14 -12.51 -4.12
CA ILE A 178 -2.44 -12.19 -4.72
C ILE A 178 -3.11 -11.03 -3.99
N ILE A 179 -2.94 -10.89 -2.67
CA ILE A 179 -3.47 -9.73 -1.93
C ILE A 179 -2.78 -8.44 -2.36
N VAL A 180 -1.46 -8.45 -2.47
CA VAL A 180 -0.68 -7.25 -2.84
C VAL A 180 -0.95 -6.84 -4.29
N GLY A 181 -1.00 -7.80 -5.23
CA GLY A 181 -1.19 -7.50 -6.65
C GLY A 181 -2.65 -7.47 -7.14
N GLY A 182 -3.59 -8.03 -6.38
CA GLY A 182 -4.98 -8.21 -6.81
C GLY A 182 -6.01 -7.30 -6.15
N CYS A 183 -5.71 -6.74 -4.98
CA CYS A 183 -6.60 -5.81 -4.28
C CYS A 183 -6.33 -4.36 -4.66
N GLU A 184 -7.39 -3.55 -4.74
CA GLU A 184 -7.26 -2.10 -4.93
C GLU A 184 -6.79 -1.44 -3.62
N ASN A 185 -7.26 -1.91 -2.47
CA ASN A 185 -6.85 -1.46 -1.13
C ASN A 185 -6.11 -2.55 -0.34
N SER A 186 -4.95 -2.99 -0.85
CA SER A 186 -4.14 -4.08 -0.29
C SER A 186 -3.76 -3.87 1.19
N ALA A 187 -3.29 -2.68 1.59
CA ALA A 187 -2.91 -2.39 2.98
C ALA A 187 -4.09 -2.45 3.96
N ALA A 188 -5.22 -1.81 3.63
CA ALA A 188 -6.41 -1.84 4.49
C ALA A 188 -7.01 -3.25 4.58
N MET A 189 -6.98 -4.03 3.48
CA MET A 189 -7.42 -5.42 3.46
C MET A 189 -6.57 -6.30 4.37
N LEU A 190 -5.24 -6.19 4.28
CA LEU A 190 -4.30 -6.91 5.15
C LEU A 190 -4.57 -6.62 6.63
N TYR A 191 -4.72 -5.34 6.98
CA TYR A 191 -5.02 -4.95 8.35
C TYR A 191 -6.38 -5.50 8.83
N ALA A 192 -7.42 -5.38 8.01
CA ALA A 192 -8.76 -5.89 8.32
C ALA A 192 -8.78 -7.41 8.53
N LEU A 193 -8.06 -8.15 7.68
CA LEU A 193 -7.90 -9.59 7.78
C LEU A 193 -7.13 -10.00 9.03
N GLY A 194 -6.04 -9.29 9.36
CA GLY A 194 -5.29 -9.55 10.59
C GLY A 194 -6.13 -9.33 11.85
N LYS A 195 -7.06 -8.37 11.82
CA LYS A 195 -7.99 -8.11 12.92
C LYS A 195 -9.20 -9.06 12.97
N SER A 196 -9.46 -9.79 11.89
CA SER A 196 -10.63 -10.65 11.71
C SER A 196 -10.23 -12.12 11.48
N PRO A 197 -9.91 -12.88 12.55
CA PRO A 197 -9.38 -14.24 12.42
C PRO A 197 -10.36 -15.21 11.72
N THR A 198 -11.67 -15.01 11.88
CA THR A 198 -12.71 -15.83 11.22
C THR A 198 -12.61 -15.73 9.70
N LYS A 199 -12.59 -14.49 9.18
CA LYS A 199 -12.46 -14.22 7.73
C LYS A 199 -11.10 -14.67 7.19
N LEU A 200 -10.04 -14.47 7.97
CA LEU A 200 -8.71 -14.93 7.61
C LEU A 200 -8.66 -16.45 7.43
N ASN A 201 -9.28 -17.22 8.33
CA ASN A 201 -9.35 -18.68 8.22
C ASN A 201 -10.22 -19.16 7.05
N GLU A 202 -11.35 -18.51 6.79
CA GLU A 202 -12.21 -18.79 5.63
C GLU A 202 -11.43 -18.64 4.32
N ILE A 203 -10.69 -17.54 4.20
CA ILE A 203 -9.90 -17.21 3.01
C ILE A 203 -8.64 -18.08 2.92
N ALA A 204 -7.99 -18.39 4.03
CA ALA A 204 -6.85 -19.30 4.10
C ALA A 204 -7.21 -20.73 3.66
N ALA A 205 -8.44 -21.17 3.93
CA ALA A 205 -8.94 -22.48 3.51
C ALA A 205 -9.09 -22.61 1.98
N VAL A 206 -9.20 -21.49 1.25
CA VAL A 206 -9.27 -21.48 -0.20
C VAL A 206 -7.88 -21.67 -0.80
N LYS A 207 -7.56 -22.91 -1.16
CA LYS A 207 -6.26 -23.31 -1.74
C LYS A 207 -6.07 -22.95 -3.22
N ASP A 208 -7.18 -22.74 -3.94
CA ASP A 208 -7.13 -22.43 -5.38
C ASP A 208 -6.88 -20.93 -5.57
N PRO A 209 -5.75 -20.52 -6.19
CA PRO A 209 -5.37 -19.11 -6.37
C PRO A 209 -6.45 -18.25 -7.05
N LEU A 210 -7.13 -18.81 -8.07
CA LEU A 210 -8.15 -18.05 -8.82
C LEU A 210 -9.42 -17.88 -8.00
N LYS A 211 -9.85 -18.93 -7.30
CA LYS A 211 -11.01 -18.83 -6.40
C LYS A 211 -10.72 -17.91 -5.22
N PHE A 212 -9.48 -17.92 -4.73
CA PHE A 212 -9.00 -17.03 -3.69
C PHE A 212 -9.10 -15.57 -4.12
N ALA A 213 -8.60 -15.21 -5.31
CA ALA A 213 -8.72 -13.85 -5.84
C ALA A 213 -10.17 -13.38 -5.95
N VAL A 214 -11.08 -14.25 -6.40
CA VAL A 214 -12.52 -13.94 -6.50
C VAL A 214 -13.16 -13.77 -5.12
N ALA A 215 -12.80 -14.61 -4.14
CA ALA A 215 -13.29 -14.48 -2.76
C ALA A 215 -12.80 -13.18 -2.12
N LEU A 216 -11.54 -12.83 -2.35
CA LEU A 216 -10.92 -11.61 -1.89
C LEU A 216 -11.60 -10.36 -2.47
N GLY A 217 -11.90 -10.35 -3.77
CA GLY A 217 -12.63 -9.26 -4.40
C GLY A 217 -14.10 -9.13 -3.95
N LYS A 218 -14.71 -10.17 -3.37
CA LYS A 218 -16.00 -10.04 -2.69
C LYS A 218 -15.81 -9.39 -1.32
N LEU A 219 -14.80 -9.84 -0.57
CA LEU A 219 -14.49 -9.32 0.75
C LEU A 219 -14.06 -7.83 0.69
N GLU A 220 -13.40 -7.41 -0.39
CA GLU A 220 -13.04 -6.01 -0.63
C GLU A 220 -14.27 -5.10 -0.80
N LYS A 221 -15.37 -5.60 -1.38
CA LYS A 221 -16.61 -4.82 -1.47
C LYS A 221 -17.27 -4.59 -0.12
N ASP A 222 -17.06 -5.51 0.82
CA ASP A 222 -17.58 -5.44 2.18
C ASP A 222 -16.65 -4.64 3.12
N LEU A 223 -15.43 -4.32 2.67
CA LEU A 223 -14.46 -3.56 3.45
C LEU A 223 -14.89 -2.10 3.56
N LYS A 224 -15.07 -1.61 4.78
CA LYS A 224 -15.32 -0.20 5.08
C LYS A 224 -14.15 0.40 5.82
N VAL A 225 -13.57 1.44 5.24
CA VAL A 225 -12.60 2.32 5.90
C VAL A 225 -13.36 3.53 6.41
N GLN A 226 -13.62 3.60 7.72
CA GLN A 226 -14.28 4.75 8.34
C GLN A 226 -13.31 5.48 9.26
N ARG A 227 -13.13 6.78 9.02
CA ARG A 227 -12.44 7.67 9.97
C ARG A 227 -13.38 7.97 11.13
N ARG A 228 -12.90 7.80 12.36
CA ARG A 228 -13.65 8.17 13.55
C ARG A 228 -13.96 9.67 13.47
N LYS A 229 -15.21 10.04 13.70
CA LYS A 229 -15.53 11.46 13.88
C LYS A 229 -15.00 11.85 15.26
N PRO A 230 -14.34 13.02 15.40
CA PRO A 230 -13.94 13.50 16.71
C PRO A 230 -15.18 13.57 17.61
N PRO A 231 -15.06 13.21 18.90
CA PRO A 231 -16.18 13.30 19.83
C PRO A 231 -16.75 14.73 19.77
N THR A 232 -18.07 14.84 19.71
CA THR A 232 -18.71 16.16 19.76
C THR A 232 -18.28 16.84 21.04
N PRO A 233 -17.73 18.07 20.99
CA PRO A 233 -17.26 18.76 22.18
C PRO A 233 -18.39 18.83 23.20
N ASP A 234 -18.05 18.55 24.46
CA ASP A 234 -19.01 18.58 25.56
C ASP A 234 -19.77 19.92 25.51
N THR A 235 -21.08 19.86 25.36
CA THR A 235 -21.90 21.07 25.48
C THR A 235 -21.67 21.61 26.89
N PRO A 236 -21.15 22.85 27.04
CA PRO A 236 -20.84 23.37 28.35
C PRO A 236 -22.10 23.31 29.20
N ALA A 237 -21.97 22.78 30.43
CA ALA A 237 -23.07 22.62 31.35
C ALA A 237 -23.82 23.96 31.50
N ARG A 238 -24.95 24.07 30.82
CA ARG A 238 -25.77 25.28 30.86
C ARG A 238 -26.46 25.27 32.21
N GLY A 239 -25.94 26.06 33.14
CA GLY A 239 -26.55 26.21 34.46
C GLY A 239 -28.04 26.52 34.31
N SER A 240 -28.87 25.83 35.09
CA SER A 240 -30.34 26.03 35.15
C SER A 240 -30.72 27.41 35.74
N ALA A 241 -29.77 28.33 35.83
CA ALA A 241 -30.06 29.72 36.13
C ALA A 241 -30.84 30.30 34.94
N PRO A 242 -32.05 30.84 35.15
CA PRO A 242 -32.76 31.51 34.07
C PRO A 242 -31.85 32.61 33.55
N MET A 243 -31.45 32.52 32.28
CA MET A 243 -30.72 33.61 31.63
C MET A 243 -31.57 34.87 31.78
N SER A 244 -31.11 35.80 32.63
CA SER A 244 -31.61 37.17 32.67
C SER A 244 -31.07 37.91 31.44
N GLN A 245 -31.43 37.41 30.26
CA GLN A 245 -31.05 37.97 28.98
C GLN A 245 -32.25 37.78 28.05
N GLY A 246 -33.12 38.79 28.07
CA GLY A 246 -34.22 38.91 27.13
C GLY A 246 -35.50 38.21 27.55
N ALA A 247 -35.97 38.41 28.79
CA ALA A 247 -37.42 38.46 28.97
C ALA A 247 -37.91 39.61 28.10
N VAL A 248 -38.36 39.31 26.88
CA VAL A 248 -39.17 40.22 26.08
C VAL A 248 -40.33 40.56 27.01
N ASP A 249 -40.28 41.76 27.60
CA ASP A 249 -41.29 42.22 28.54
C ASP A 249 -42.61 42.11 27.77
N LYS A 250 -43.45 41.12 28.09
CA LYS A 250 -44.71 40.87 27.36
C LYS A 250 -45.57 42.14 27.27
N LYS A 251 -45.38 43.05 28.23
CA LYS A 251 -45.97 44.39 28.27
C LYS A 251 -45.42 45.33 27.20
N LEU A 252 -44.12 45.30 26.89
CA LEU A 252 -43.53 46.05 25.77
C LEU A 252 -44.13 45.58 24.44
N GLU A 253 -44.19 44.27 24.23
CA GLU A 253 -44.73 43.68 22.98
C GLU A 253 -46.22 44.01 22.79
N GLN A 254 -47.00 44.05 23.87
CA GLN A 254 -48.40 44.47 23.83
C GLN A 254 -48.54 45.97 23.49
N LEU A 255 -47.73 46.83 24.10
CA LEU A 255 -47.75 48.27 23.83
C LEU A 255 -47.30 48.58 22.40
N GLU A 256 -46.35 47.84 21.85
CA GLU A 256 -45.92 47.95 20.46
C GLU A 256 -47.05 47.53 19.50
N LYS A 257 -47.74 46.41 19.77
CA LYS A 257 -48.91 45.99 18.98
C LYS A 257 -50.07 46.98 19.03
N GLU A 258 -50.31 47.64 20.16
CA GLU A 258 -51.33 48.70 20.26
C GLU A 258 -50.92 49.97 19.50
N ALA A 259 -49.64 50.33 19.57
CA ALA A 259 -49.09 51.46 18.85
C ALA A 259 -49.10 51.23 17.33
N ASP A 260 -48.85 50.01 16.86
CA ASP A 260 -48.90 49.68 15.44
C ASP A 260 -50.35 49.67 14.90
N LYS A 261 -51.35 49.36 15.76
CA LYS A 261 -52.77 49.44 15.40
C LYS A 261 -53.32 50.86 15.40
N THR A 262 -52.84 51.72 16.29
CA THR A 262 -53.41 53.06 16.54
C THR A 262 -52.55 54.18 15.93
N GLY A 263 -51.30 53.89 15.59
CA GLY A 263 -50.30 54.85 15.10
C GLY A 263 -49.63 55.71 16.19
N ASP A 264 -50.16 55.72 17.42
CA ASP A 264 -49.59 56.50 18.53
C ASP A 264 -48.63 55.68 19.39
N ARG A 265 -47.34 56.05 19.37
CA ARG A 265 -46.24 55.37 20.09
C ARG A 265 -45.96 55.96 21.48
N SER A 266 -46.73 56.94 21.94
CA SER A 266 -46.44 57.67 23.19
C SER A 266 -46.32 56.76 24.42
N LYS A 267 -47.14 55.70 24.50
CA LYS A 267 -47.12 54.72 25.60
C LYS A 267 -45.85 53.85 25.63
N VAL A 268 -45.35 53.46 24.46
CA VAL A 268 -44.12 52.67 24.33
C VAL A 268 -42.92 53.48 24.80
N ILE A 269 -42.87 54.76 24.40
CA ILE A 269 -41.77 55.67 24.74
C ILE A 269 -41.74 55.94 26.25
N ALA A 270 -42.89 56.16 26.88
CA ALA A 270 -43.00 56.35 28.33
C ALA A 270 -42.52 55.10 29.09
N TYR A 271 -42.94 53.92 28.66
CA TYR A 271 -42.53 52.65 29.28
C TYR A 271 -41.02 52.39 29.14
N ASN A 272 -40.44 52.65 27.96
CA ASN A 272 -39.00 52.55 27.75
C ASN A 272 -38.22 53.57 28.58
N ARG A 273 -38.75 54.79 28.77
CA ARG A 273 -38.14 55.80 29.65
C ARG A 273 -38.15 55.34 31.11
N GLU A 274 -39.24 54.75 31.58
CA GLU A 274 -39.35 54.19 32.94
C GLU A 274 -38.36 53.04 33.16
N LYS A 275 -38.26 52.12 32.20
CA LYS A 275 -37.29 51.01 32.25
C LYS A 275 -35.84 51.51 32.27
N ARG A 276 -35.53 52.56 31.49
CA ARG A 276 -34.21 53.20 31.50
C ARG A 276 -33.91 53.90 32.82
N ALA A 277 -34.88 54.58 33.42
CA ALA A 277 -34.72 55.22 34.73
C ALA A 277 -34.51 54.19 35.84
N LYS A 278 -35.27 53.09 35.85
CA LYS A 278 -35.12 51.97 36.81
C LYS A 278 -33.82 51.19 36.64
N LYS A 279 -33.20 51.22 35.46
CA LYS A 279 -31.89 50.61 35.21
C LYS A 279 -30.72 51.53 35.60
N ALA A 280 -30.97 52.84 35.68
CA ALA A 280 -29.95 53.85 35.99
C ALA A 280 -29.89 54.25 37.47
N ALA A 281 -30.89 53.84 38.26
CA ALA A 281 -30.87 53.87 39.72
C ALA A 281 -30.33 52.55 40.27
#